data_AF-A0A7G6SZC2-F1
#
_entry.id   AF-A0A7G6SZC2-F1
#
_cell.length_a   1.000
_cell.length_b   1.000
_cell.length_c   1.000
_cell.angle_alpha   90.00
_cell.angle_beta   90.00
_cell.angle_gamma   90.00
#
_symmetry.space_group_name_H-M   'P 1'
#
loop_
_entity.id
_entity.type
_entity.pdbx_description
1 polymer ?
#
loop_
_entity_poly.entity_id
_entity_poly.type
_entity_poly.pdbx_seq_one_letter_code
_entity_poly.pdbx_strand_id
1 'polypeptide(L)'
;MTKDKKALKRCMEIASRDPSRAGQLADMLKDRPWEEVAAFACYCVQSQALNLKPHETAPAFADILYPEGIRRDPDAGALQDKMLAAGLSVFEPDPLFALRNNR
;
A
#
# COMPACT_ATOMS: atom_id res chain seq x y z
N MET A 1 5.84 -16.74 -6.60
CA MET A 1 5.70 -15.43 -5.93
C MET A 1 4.24 -15.00 -6.03
N THR A 2 3.57 -14.77 -4.90
CA THR A 2 2.14 -14.40 -4.83
C THR A 2 1.88 -13.03 -5.48
N LYS A 3 0.62 -12.72 -5.80
CA LYS A 3 0.23 -11.39 -6.34
C LYS A 3 0.63 -10.27 -5.38
N ASP A 4 0.49 -10.50 -4.08
CA ASP A 4 0.83 -9.53 -3.04
C ASP A 4 2.33 -9.25 -3.02
N LYS A 5 3.18 -10.29 -3.01
CA LYS A 5 4.63 -10.11 -3.04
C LYS A 5 5.11 -9.41 -4.31
N LYS A 6 4.47 -9.64 -5.46
CA LYS A 6 4.72 -8.90 -6.72
C LYS A 6 4.32 -7.42 -6.62
N ALA A 7 3.17 -7.13 -6.01
CA ALA A 7 2.68 -5.76 -5.83
C ALA A 7 3.55 -4.97 -4.83
N LEU A 8 3.90 -5.59 -3.69
CA LEU A 8 4.82 -5.04 -2.69
C LEU A 8 6.21 -4.77 -3.27
N LYS A 9 6.75 -5.66 -4.11
CA LYS A 9 8.02 -5.42 -4.81
C LYS A 9 7.94 -4.18 -5.72
N ARG A 10 6.87 -4.02 -6.49
CA ARG A 10 6.64 -2.82 -7.31
C ARG A 10 6.55 -1.55 -6.45
N CYS A 11 5.90 -1.62 -5.28
CA CYS A 11 5.85 -0.49 -4.35
C CYS A 11 7.25 -0.09 -3.86
N MET A 12 8.10 -1.06 -3.47
CA MET A 12 9.49 -0.80 -3.11
C MET A 12 10.27 -0.13 -4.25
N GLU A 13 10.14 -0.65 -5.47
CA GLU A 13 10.79 -0.11 -6.67
C GLU A 13 10.35 1.32 -6.98
N ILE A 14 9.06 1.63 -6.88
CA ILE A 14 8.51 2.97 -7.13
C ILE A 14 8.95 3.94 -6.02
N ALA A 15 8.80 3.55 -4.76
CA ALA A 15 9.18 4.36 -3.61
C ALA A 15 10.68 4.71 -3.63
N SER A 16 11.53 3.78 -4.07
CA SER A 16 12.98 3.98 -4.15
C SER A 16 13.43 4.93 -5.28
N ARG A 17 12.51 5.42 -6.12
CA ARG A 17 12.82 6.45 -7.13
C ARG A 17 13.06 7.82 -6.50
N ASP A 18 12.47 8.06 -5.33
CA ASP A 18 12.78 9.23 -4.51
C ASP A 18 14.04 8.95 -3.66
N PRO A 19 15.12 9.75 -3.78
CA PRO A 19 16.37 9.47 -3.07
C PRO A 19 16.25 9.47 -1.54
N SER A 20 15.42 10.36 -0.98
CA SER A 20 15.18 10.41 0.46
C SER A 20 14.49 9.14 0.93
N ARG A 21 13.46 8.71 0.19
CA ARG A 21 12.77 7.47 0.48
C ARG A 21 13.66 6.25 0.29
N ALA A 22 14.51 6.22 -0.73
CA ALA A 22 15.46 5.12 -0.93
C ALA A 22 16.38 4.94 0.28
N GLY A 23 16.92 6.03 0.83
CA GLY A 23 17.72 6.01 2.05
C GLY A 23 16.94 5.48 3.25
N GLN A 24 15.71 5.98 3.45
CA GLN A 24 14.84 5.51 4.52
C GLN A 24 14.53 4.01 4.44
N LEU A 25 14.20 3.51 3.24
CA LEU A 25 13.92 2.08 3.02
C LEU A 25 15.16 1.22 3.29
N ALA A 26 16.35 1.67 2.85
CA ALA A 26 17.61 0.98 3.11
C ALA A 26 17.93 0.93 4.61
N ASP A 27 17.66 2.00 5.35
CA ASP A 27 17.85 2.04 6.80
C ASP A 27 16.88 1.10 7.52
N MET A 28 15.60 1.12 7.16
CA MET A 28 14.59 0.20 7.72
C MET A 28 14.92 -1.27 7.47
N LEU A 29 15.51 -1.60 6.32
CA LEU A 29 15.88 -2.98 5.99
C LEU A 29 17.05 -3.53 6.84
N LYS A 30 17.74 -2.69 7.63
CA LYS A 30 18.82 -3.15 8.52
C LYS A 30 18.29 -3.93 9.72
N ASP A 31 17.10 -3.58 10.21
CA ASP A 31 16.55 -4.09 11.46
C ASP A 31 15.10 -4.58 11.36
N ARG A 32 14.41 -4.38 10.22
CA ARG A 32 13.03 -4.82 10.00
C ARG A 32 12.90 -5.87 8.89
N PRO A 33 11.91 -6.77 8.99
CA PRO A 33 11.59 -7.71 7.91
C PRO A 33 11.21 -7.00 6.61
N TRP A 34 11.56 -7.59 5.47
CA TRP A 34 11.25 -7.04 4.14
C TRP A 34 9.76 -6.75 3.95
N GLU A 35 8.89 -7.64 4.42
CA GLU A 35 7.44 -7.50 4.32
C GLU A 35 6.93 -6.24 5.03
N GLU A 36 7.47 -5.89 6.19
CA GLU A 36 7.13 -4.67 6.92
C GLU A 36 7.57 -3.42 6.15
N VAL A 37 8.81 -3.43 5.64
CA VAL A 37 9.34 -2.30 4.87
C VAL A 37 8.59 -2.12 3.55
N ALA A 38 8.23 -3.22 2.90
CA ALA A 38 7.46 -3.18 1.66
C ALA A 38 6.02 -2.70 1.88
N ALA A 39 5.40 -3.04 3.02
CA ALA A 39 4.11 -2.48 3.41
C ALA A 39 4.22 -0.95 3.63
N PHE A 40 5.26 -0.47 4.30
CA PHE A 40 5.52 0.97 4.43
C PHE A 40 5.69 1.66 3.06
N ALA A 41 6.46 1.07 2.15
CA ALA A 41 6.58 1.58 0.78
C ALA A 41 5.22 1.62 0.08
N CYS A 42 4.39 0.58 0.23
CA CYS A 42 3.04 0.52 -0.32
C CYS A 42 2.17 1.66 0.20
N TYR A 43 2.15 1.90 1.52
CA TYR A 43 1.39 3.00 2.12
C TYR A 43 1.71 4.32 1.41
N CYS A 44 2.99 4.66 1.29
CA CYS A 44 3.35 5.95 0.72
C CYS A 44 3.11 6.06 -0.78
N VAL A 45 3.33 4.98 -1.54
CA VAL A 45 3.05 4.99 -2.98
C VAL A 45 1.55 5.12 -3.22
N GLN A 46 0.70 4.42 -2.46
CA GLN A 46 -0.75 4.58 -2.54
C GLN A 46 -1.20 5.98 -2.11
N SER A 47 -0.65 6.52 -1.01
CA SER A 47 -0.96 7.88 -0.57
C SER A 47 -0.63 8.91 -1.65
N GLN A 48 0.51 8.77 -2.32
CA GLN A 48 0.89 9.66 -3.41
C GLN A 48 0.01 9.47 -4.65
N ALA A 49 -0.24 8.23 -5.07
CA ALA A 49 -1.03 7.92 -6.26
C ALA A 49 -2.49 8.41 -6.13
N LEU A 50 -3.06 8.30 -4.93
CA LEU A 50 -4.42 8.74 -4.64
C LEU A 50 -4.50 10.21 -4.19
N ASN A 51 -3.36 10.89 -4.05
CA ASN A 51 -3.26 12.24 -3.49
C ASN A 51 -3.99 12.39 -2.14
N LEU A 52 -3.73 11.42 -1.23
CA LEU A 52 -4.37 11.37 0.07
C LEU A 52 -3.96 12.54 0.95
N LYS A 53 -4.91 13.05 1.71
CA LYS A 53 -4.68 13.99 2.81
C LYS A 53 -4.12 13.25 4.02
N PRO A 54 -3.48 13.96 4.97
CA PRO A 54 -2.87 13.32 6.15
C PRO A 54 -3.80 12.49 7.03
N HIS A 55 -5.12 12.70 6.96
CA HIS A 55 -6.12 11.96 7.73
C HIS A 55 -6.80 10.84 6.93
N GLU A 56 -6.51 10.71 5.63
CA GLU A 56 -7.11 9.69 4.77
C GLU A 56 -6.25 8.42 4.78
N THR A 57 -6.90 7.26 4.68
CA THR A 57 -6.27 5.95 4.80
C THR A 57 -6.01 5.34 3.42
N ALA A 58 -4.81 4.78 3.21
CA ALA A 58 -4.52 4.01 1.99
C ALA A 58 -5.30 2.68 1.99
N PRO A 59 -5.82 2.21 0.85
CA PRO A 59 -6.70 1.03 0.80
C PRO A 59 -6.02 -0.27 1.27
N ALA A 60 -4.70 -0.41 1.17
CA ALA A 60 -4.00 -1.55 1.75
C ALA A 60 -4.10 -1.61 3.30
N PHE A 61 -4.46 -0.51 3.95
CA PHE A 61 -4.49 -0.33 5.40
C PHE A 61 -5.88 0.06 5.92
N ALA A 62 -6.94 -0.30 5.18
CA ALA A 62 -8.31 0.03 5.54
C ALA A 62 -8.71 -0.49 6.93
N ASP A 63 -8.15 -1.62 7.37
CA ASP A 63 -8.40 -2.18 8.70
C ASP A 63 -7.34 -1.68 9.70
N ILE A 64 -7.75 -0.81 10.61
CA ILE A 64 -6.88 -0.15 11.59
C ILE A 64 -7.04 -0.80 12.96
N LEU A 65 -5.94 -1.19 13.59
CA LEU A 65 -5.93 -1.78 14.92
C LEU A 65 -5.99 -0.70 16.02
N TYR A 66 -7.00 -0.78 16.88
CA TYR A 66 -7.16 0.01 18.10
C TYR A 66 -7.13 -0.90 19.34
N PRO A 67 -6.91 -0.36 20.56
CA PRO A 67 -6.98 -1.14 21.80
C PRO A 67 -8.30 -1.91 21.98
N GLU A 68 -9.41 -1.34 21.52
CA GLU A 68 -10.76 -1.91 21.57
C GLU A 68 -11.07 -2.91 20.42
N GLY A 69 -10.17 -3.07 19.45
CA GLY A 69 -10.34 -3.95 18.30
C GLY A 69 -10.02 -3.30 16.96
N ILE A 70 -10.30 -4.01 15.88
CA ILE A 70 -10.08 -3.52 14.52
C ILE A 70 -11.28 -2.67 14.08
N ARG A 71 -11.00 -1.47 13.57
CA ARG A 71 -12.00 -0.62 12.90
C ARG A 71 -11.61 -0.43 11.44
N ARG A 72 -12.59 -0.57 10.55
CA ARG A 72 -12.40 -0.39 9.12
C ARG A 72 -12.73 1.05 8.73
N ASP A 73 -11.80 1.73 8.06
CA ASP A 73 -12.03 3.01 7.40
C ASP A 73 -13.01 2.78 6.22
N PRO A 74 -14.16 3.47 6.17
CA PRO A 74 -15.19 3.19 5.19
C PRO A 74 -14.77 3.50 3.76
N ASP A 75 -14.03 4.59 3.54
CA ASP A 75 -13.65 5.04 2.20
C ASP A 75 -12.50 4.19 1.65
N ALA A 76 -11.48 3.94 2.47
CA ALA A 76 -10.38 3.06 2.12
C ALA A 76 -10.86 1.61 1.94
N GLY A 77 -11.77 1.15 2.79
CA GLY A 77 -12.38 -0.17 2.75
C GLY A 77 -13.18 -0.39 1.46
N ALA A 78 -14.00 0.58 1.06
CA ALA A 78 -14.78 0.49 -0.18
C ALA A 78 -13.88 0.39 -1.42
N LEU A 79 -12.74 1.07 -1.44
CA LEU A 79 -11.76 0.93 -2.53
C LEU A 79 -11.04 -0.42 -2.47
N GLN A 80 -10.63 -0.87 -1.28
CA GLN A 80 -10.03 -2.19 -1.07
C GLN A 80 -10.95 -3.31 -1.57
N ASP A 81 -12.24 -3.25 -1.26
CA ASP A 81 -13.23 -4.25 -1.68
C ASP A 81 -13.38 -4.28 -3.21
N LYS A 82 -13.37 -3.11 -3.87
CA LYS A 82 -13.38 -3.03 -5.35
C LYS A 82 -12.14 -3.69 -5.96
N MET A 83 -10.96 -3.48 -5.36
CA MET A 83 -9.72 -4.11 -5.82
C MET A 83 -9.79 -5.63 -5.68
N LEU A 84 -10.24 -6.13 -4.53
CA LEU A 84 -10.38 -7.55 -4.26
C LEU A 84 -11.41 -8.21 -5.18
N ALA A 85 -12.56 -7.58 -5.41
CA ALA A 85 -13.59 -8.05 -6.33
C ALA A 85 -13.08 -8.14 -7.78
N ALA A 86 -12.13 -7.28 -8.15
CA ALA A 86 -11.45 -7.33 -9.44
C ALA A 86 -10.30 -8.36 -9.50
N GLY A 87 -10.02 -9.08 -8.40
CA GLY A 87 -8.93 -10.06 -8.33
C GLY A 87 -7.54 -9.44 -8.12
N LEU A 88 -7.45 -8.12 -7.94
CA LEU A 88 -6.20 -7.39 -7.72
C LEU A 88 -5.62 -7.66 -6.33
N SER A 89 -4.34 -7.34 -6.15
CA SER A 89 -3.73 -7.25 -4.82
C SER A 89 -4.19 -5.96 -4.14
N VAL A 90 -4.45 -5.97 -2.83
CA VAL A 90 -4.70 -4.72 -2.08
C VAL A 90 -3.47 -3.81 -2.05
N PHE A 91 -2.29 -4.37 -2.34
CA PHE A 91 -1.01 -3.68 -2.38
C PHE A 91 -0.63 -3.15 -3.78
N GLU A 92 -1.58 -3.09 -4.73
CA GLU A 92 -1.29 -2.43 -6.01
C GLU A 92 -0.85 -0.97 -5.76
N PRO A 93 0.26 -0.51 -6.36
CA PRO A 93 0.84 0.81 -6.07
C PRO A 93 -0.07 1.97 -6.48
N ASP A 94 -0.81 1.80 -7.58
CA ASP A 94 -1.83 2.75 -8.03
C ASP A 94 -3.17 2.00 -8.15
N PRO A 95 -4.01 2.03 -7.09
CA PRO A 95 -5.27 1.31 -7.04
C PRO A 95 -6.24 1.67 -8.17
N LEU A 96 -6.36 2.96 -8.49
CA LEU A 96 -7.31 3.44 -9.50
C LEU A 96 -6.83 3.09 -10.91
N PHE A 97 -5.54 3.20 -11.18
CA PHE A 97 -4.97 2.74 -12.45
C PHE A 97 -5.10 1.22 -12.62
N ALA A 98 -4.83 0.44 -11.57
CA ALA A 98 -4.97 -1.02 -11.63
C ALA A 98 -6.42 -1.42 -11.93
N LEU A 99 -7.40 -0.81 -11.26
CA LEU A 99 -8.83 -1.05 -11.53
C LEU A 99 -9.24 -0.69 -12.96
N ARG A 100 -8.69 0.39 -13.53
CA ARG A 100 -9.01 0.81 -14.90
C ARG A 100 -8.48 -0.16 -15.96
N ASN A 101 -7.31 -0.75 -15.73
CA ASN A 101 -6.62 -1.61 -16.71
C ASN A 101 -6.88 -3.11 -16.51
N ASN A 102 -7.72 -3.49 -15.56
CA ASN A 102 -8.09 -4.87 -15.27
C ASN A 102 -9.43 -5.26 -15.91
N ARG A 103 -9.75 -4.66 -17.07
CA ARG A 103 -10.95 -4.93 -17.87
C ARG A 103 -10.63 -5.80 -19.07
#